data_AF-A0A453AVK9-F1
#
_entry.id   AF-A0A453AVK9-F1
#
_cell.length_a   1.000
_cell.length_b   1.000
_cell.length_c   1.000
_cell.angle_alpha   90.00
_cell.angle_beta   90.00
_cell.angle_gamma   90.00
#
_symmetry.space_group_name_H-M   'P 1'
#
loop_
_entity.id
_entity.type
_entity.pdbx_description
1 polymer ?
#
loop_
_entity_poly.entity_id
_entity_poly.type
_entity_poly.pdbx_seq_one_letter_code
_entity_poly.pdbx_strand_id
1 'polypeptide(L)'
;LGSDSVHLMTFGQPRIGNAAFASYFEQYVPSAIRVTHEHDIVPHLPPYFFFLPHLTYHHFPREVWEHDVDGNTTFRVCDGSGEDPDCCRECVCVVPQCLRPSDVHGC
;
A
#
# COMPACT_ATOMS: atom_id res chain seq x y z
N LEU A 1 -10.37 14.33 17.84
CA LEU A 1 -8.97 14.50 18.25
C LEU A 1 -8.13 13.93 17.13
N GLY A 2 -7.49 14.80 16.36
CA GLY A 2 -6.80 14.58 15.10
C GLY A 2 -6.52 16.00 14.57
N SER A 3 -5.32 16.28 14.08
CA SER A 3 -4.95 17.65 13.72
C SER A 3 -5.20 17.86 12.24
N ASP A 4 -6.26 18.61 11.88
CA ASP A 4 -6.59 18.95 10.48
C ASP A 4 -5.48 19.74 9.76
N SER A 5 -4.43 20.14 10.48
CA SER A 5 -3.27 20.86 9.97
C SER A 5 -2.03 19.98 9.71
N VAL A 6 -2.12 18.66 9.91
CA VAL A 6 -0.98 17.76 9.70
C VAL A 6 -1.19 16.96 8.41
N HIS A 7 -0.29 17.19 7.46
CA HIS A 7 -0.19 16.39 6.24
C HIS A 7 0.98 15.42 6.36
N LEU A 8 0.71 14.14 6.15
CA LEU A 8 1.75 13.12 6.08
C LEU A 8 1.86 12.63 4.64
N MET A 9 3.08 12.62 4.12
CA MET A 9 3.38 11.99 2.85
C MET A 9 4.57 11.05 3.04
N THR A 10 4.43 9.81 2.60
CA THR A 10 5.49 8.80 2.70
C THR A 10 5.75 8.19 1.33
N PHE A 11 7.00 7.81 1.05
CA PHE A 11 7.40 7.14 -0.19
C PHE A 11 7.93 5.75 0.18
N GLY A 12 7.43 4.70 -0.49
CA GLY A 12 7.90 3.32 -0.26
C GLY A 12 7.66 2.82 1.17
N GLN A 13 6.58 3.25 1.84
CA GLN A 13 6.35 2.92 3.24
C GLN A 13 5.89 1.46 3.42
N PRO A 14 6.58 0.63 4.25
CA PRO A 14 6.15 -0.73 4.57
C PRO A 14 4.95 -0.71 5.53
N ARG A 15 4.11 -1.74 5.54
CA ARG A 15 3.03 -1.90 6.53
C ARG A 15 3.57 -1.84 7.96
N ILE A 16 2.98 -1.00 8.80
CA ILE A 16 3.51 -0.70 10.16
C ILE A 16 2.61 -1.18 11.30
N GLY A 17 1.38 -1.61 11.03
CA GLY A 17 0.45 -2.04 12.07
C GLY A 17 -0.60 -3.03 11.56
N ASN A 18 -1.46 -3.48 12.46
CA ASN A 18 -2.60 -4.33 12.15
C ASN A 18 -3.82 -3.50 11.69
N ALA A 19 -4.95 -4.16 11.40
CA ALA A 19 -6.17 -3.49 10.96
C ALA A 19 -6.66 -2.41 11.94
N ALA A 20 -6.60 -2.68 13.25
CA ALA A 20 -7.02 -1.72 14.28
C ALA A 20 -6.14 -0.46 14.28
N PHE A 21 -4.82 -0.62 14.12
CA PHE A 21 -3.91 0.51 13.97
C PHE A 21 -4.23 1.31 12.70
N ALA A 22 -4.44 0.66 11.56
CA ALA A 22 -4.73 1.34 10.30
C ALA A 22 -6.00 2.22 10.39
N SER A 23 -7.08 1.68 10.96
CA SER A 23 -8.32 2.44 11.19
C SER A 23 -8.15 3.59 12.18
N TYR A 24 -7.38 3.37 13.25
CA TYR A 24 -7.09 4.45 14.21
C TYR A 24 -6.22 5.53 13.57
N PHE A 25 -5.25 5.16 12.73
CA PHE A 25 -4.38 6.10 12.05
C PHE A 25 -5.18 7.02 11.12
N GLU A 26 -6.07 6.45 10.31
CA GLU A 26 -6.96 7.20 9.41
C GLU A 26 -7.81 8.24 10.15
N GLN A 27 -8.32 7.88 11.34
CA GLN A 27 -9.14 8.79 12.14
C GLN A 27 -8.36 10.02 12.67
N TYR A 28 -7.06 9.86 12.96
CA TYR A 28 -6.25 10.90 13.61
C TYR A 28 -5.37 11.68 12.63
N VAL A 29 -5.02 11.07 11.50
CA VAL A 29 -4.20 11.65 10.43
C VAL A 29 -4.89 11.43 9.08
N PRO A 30 -6.08 12.03 8.86
CA PRO A 30 -6.90 11.78 7.67
C PRO A 30 -6.25 12.30 6.37
N SER A 31 -5.28 13.23 6.48
CA SER A 31 -4.55 13.79 5.34
C SER A 31 -3.22 13.06 5.06
N ALA A 32 -3.19 11.75 5.30
CA ALA A 32 -2.03 10.90 5.03
C ALA A 32 -2.09 10.29 3.62
N ILE A 33 -0.98 10.38 2.89
CA ILE A 33 -0.82 9.79 1.55
C ILE A 33 0.46 8.95 1.54
N ARG A 34 0.34 7.74 1.00
CA ARG A 34 1.46 6.85 0.70
C ARG A 34 1.67 6.85 -0.80
N VAL A 35 2.87 7.21 -1.23
CA VAL A 35 3.32 7.09 -2.62
C VAL A 35 4.10 5.79 -2.75
N THR A 36 3.68 4.94 -3.69
CA THR A 36 4.33 3.67 -4.02
C THR A 36 4.80 3.74 -5.47
N HIS A 37 5.85 2.98 -5.79
CA HIS A 37 6.40 2.95 -7.15
C HIS A 37 6.52 1.50 -7.59
N GLU A 38 5.79 1.12 -8.64
CA GLU A 38 5.83 -0.18 -9.34
C GLU A 38 6.63 -1.29 -8.63
N HIS A 39 7.89 -1.52 -9.04
CA HIS A 39 8.73 -2.62 -8.57
C HIS A 39 9.39 -2.41 -7.18
N ASP A 40 8.93 -1.44 -6.37
CA ASP A 40 9.42 -1.24 -5.01
C ASP A 40 8.84 -2.30 -4.07
N ILE A 41 9.71 -3.15 -3.53
CA ILE A 41 9.32 -4.22 -2.63
C ILE A 41 8.91 -3.73 -1.24
N VAL A 42 9.30 -2.52 -0.83
CA VAL A 42 9.18 -2.08 0.57
C VAL A 42 7.71 -1.95 1.01
N PRO A 43 6.79 -1.33 0.24
CA PRO A 43 5.37 -1.31 0.56
C PRO A 43 4.76 -2.70 0.81
N HIS A 44 5.29 -3.74 0.17
CA HIS A 44 4.77 -5.10 0.32
C HIS A 44 5.22 -5.82 1.60
N LEU A 45 6.00 -5.16 2.46
CA LEU A 45 6.52 -5.73 3.71
C LEU A 45 5.84 -5.11 4.94
N PRO A 46 5.63 -5.88 6.03
CA PRO A 46 5.60 -7.34 6.07
C PRO A 46 4.53 -7.93 5.13
N PRO A 47 4.65 -9.19 4.67
CA PRO A 47 3.74 -9.76 3.69
C PRO A 47 2.26 -9.71 4.10
N TYR A 48 1.38 -9.56 3.11
CA TYR A 48 -0.06 -9.66 3.30
C TYR A 48 -0.51 -11.11 3.18
N PHE A 49 -1.12 -11.64 4.23
CA PHE A 49 -1.59 -13.03 4.26
C PHE A 49 -3.12 -13.10 4.12
N PHE A 50 -3.63 -13.27 2.90
CA PHE A 50 -5.08 -13.39 2.65
C PHE A 50 -5.73 -14.55 3.44
N PHE A 51 -5.00 -15.64 3.65
CA PHE A 51 -5.46 -16.82 4.38
C PHE A 51 -5.30 -16.69 5.92
N LEU A 52 -4.60 -15.66 6.42
CA LEU A 52 -4.43 -15.38 7.85
C LEU A 52 -4.70 -13.88 8.15
N PRO A 53 -5.92 -13.38 7.91
CA PRO A 53 -6.22 -11.95 7.97
C PRO A 53 -6.04 -11.34 9.37
N HIS A 54 -6.15 -12.14 10.43
CA HIS A 54 -5.93 -11.66 11.80
C HIS A 54 -4.45 -11.49 12.18
N LEU A 55 -3.53 -12.05 11.38
CA LEU A 55 -2.09 -12.00 11.60
C LEU A 55 -1.38 -11.10 10.59
N THR A 56 -2.12 -10.51 9.65
CA THR A 56 -1.56 -9.65 8.62
C THR A 56 -1.39 -8.23 9.12
N TYR A 57 -0.37 -7.57 8.59
CA TYR A 57 -0.22 -6.12 8.69
C TYR A 57 -1.09 -5.46 7.62
N HIS A 58 -1.46 -4.21 7.86
CA HIS A 58 -2.32 -3.41 7.00
C HIS A 58 -1.72 -2.02 6.82
N HIS A 59 -1.83 -1.50 5.61
CA HIS A 59 -1.67 -0.09 5.34
C HIS A 59 -2.87 0.72 5.82
N PHE A 60 -2.61 1.97 6.21
CA PHE A 60 -3.63 2.99 6.31
C PHE A 60 -3.88 3.64 4.91
N PRO A 61 -5.08 4.20 4.67
CA PRO A 61 -5.37 5.01 3.47
C PRO A 61 -4.62 6.35 3.50
N ARG A 62 -4.22 6.97 2.39
CA ARG A 62 -4.54 6.75 0.97
C ARG A 62 -3.29 6.37 0.16
N GLU A 63 -3.41 5.51 -0.83
CA GLU A 63 -2.31 5.20 -1.75
C GLU A 63 -2.39 6.00 -3.06
N VAL A 64 -1.23 6.47 -3.52
CA VAL A 64 -0.95 6.97 -4.86
C VAL A 64 0.14 6.09 -5.46
N TRP A 65 -0.21 5.32 -6.46
CA TRP A 65 0.67 4.39 -7.12
C TRP A 65 1.25 5.01 -8.40
N GLU A 66 2.57 5.17 -8.43
CA GLU A 66 3.36 5.57 -9.59
C GLU A 66 3.77 4.33 -10.39
N HIS A 67 3.43 4.30 -11.67
CA HIS A 67 3.77 3.20 -12.56
C HIS A 67 3.91 3.67 -14.01
N ASP A 68 4.72 2.95 -14.79
CA ASP A 68 4.91 3.23 -16.19
C ASP A 68 3.85 2.52 -17.05
N VAL A 69 3.24 3.25 -17.97
CA VAL A 69 2.34 2.73 -19.01
C VAL A 69 2.88 3.16 -20.36
N ASP A 70 3.21 2.19 -21.21
CA ASP A 70 3.76 2.42 -22.55
C ASP A 70 4.99 3.37 -22.58
N GLY A 71 5.82 3.30 -21.53
CA GLY A 71 7.02 4.13 -21.37
C GLY A 71 6.75 5.56 -20.88
N ASN A 72 5.54 5.84 -20.40
CA ASN A 72 5.19 7.09 -19.75
C ASN A 72 4.80 6.86 -18.29
N THR A 73 5.37 7.65 -17.38
CA THR A 73 5.05 7.59 -15.95
C THR A 73 3.65 8.14 -15.70
N THR A 74 2.84 7.33 -15.02
CA THR A 74 1.45 7.62 -14.67
C THR A 74 1.23 7.45 -13.17
N PHE A 75 0.22 8.13 -12.65
CA PHE A 75 -0.14 8.08 -11.23
C PHE A 75 -1.59 7.64 -11.10
N ARG A 76 -1.82 6.59 -10.31
CA ARG A 76 -3.14 6.10 -9.96
C ARG A 76 -3.43 6.36 -8.49
N VAL A 77 -4.55 7.00 -8.20
CA VAL A 77 -5.03 7.14 -6.82
C VAL A 77 -6.00 6.00 -6.54
N CYS A 78 -5.78 5.20 -5.48
CA CYS A 78 -6.44 3.89 -5.29
C CYS A 78 -7.91 3.96 -4.83
N ASP A 79 -8.48 3.01 -4.09
CA ASP A 79 -9.89 3.09 -3.60
C ASP A 79 -10.02 3.64 -2.17
N GLY A 80 -8.90 3.71 -1.43
CA GLY A 80 -8.86 4.24 -0.07
C GLY A 80 -9.11 3.17 0.99
N SER A 81 -9.17 1.90 0.62
CA SER A 81 -9.15 0.78 1.58
C SER A 81 -7.78 0.60 2.25
N GLY A 82 -6.73 1.14 1.63
CA GLY A 82 -5.33 0.96 2.02
C GLY A 82 -4.65 -0.24 1.33
N GLU A 83 -5.41 -1.22 0.86
CA GLU A 83 -4.91 -2.46 0.21
C GLU A 83 -5.77 -2.78 -1.03
N ASP A 84 -5.91 -1.80 -1.93
CA ASP A 84 -6.72 -1.89 -3.16
C ASP A 84 -6.13 -2.93 -4.13
N PRO A 85 -6.86 -4.00 -4.50
CA PRO A 85 -6.38 -5.04 -5.41
C PRO A 85 -6.08 -4.54 -6.82
N ASP A 86 -6.65 -3.42 -7.25
CA ASP A 86 -6.40 -2.84 -8.57
C ASP A 86 -5.21 -1.84 -8.54
N CYS A 87 -4.60 -1.65 -7.38
CA CYS A 87 -3.34 -0.92 -7.18
C CYS A 87 -2.23 -1.89 -6.72
N CYS A 88 -1.17 -1.36 -6.11
CA CYS A 88 0.00 -2.08 -5.63
C CYS A 88 -0.27 -2.96 -4.39
N ARG A 89 -1.20 -3.92 -4.50
CA ARG A 89 -1.47 -4.88 -3.42
C ARG A 89 -0.64 -6.15 -3.55
N GLU A 90 -0.48 -6.63 -4.77
CA GLU A 90 -0.11 -8.02 -5.08
C GLU A 90 1.37 -8.17 -5.47
N CYS A 91 2.27 -7.98 -4.51
CA CYS A 91 3.59 -8.62 -4.58
C CYS A 91 3.71 -9.57 -3.38
N VAL A 92 3.39 -10.85 -3.59
CA VAL A 92 3.68 -11.90 -2.60
C VAL A 92 5.18 -12.17 -2.65
N CYS A 93 5.93 -11.40 -1.86
CA CYS A 93 7.35 -11.62 -1.65
C CYS A 93 7.53 -12.70 -0.57
N VAL A 94 7.61 -13.97 -1.01
CA VAL A 94 8.19 -15.03 -0.19
C VAL A 94 9.69 -14.96 -0.41
N VAL A 95 10.45 -14.40 0.55
CA VAL A 95 11.93 -14.33 0.46
C VAL A 95 12.46 -15.72 0.03
N PRO A 96 13.11 -15.88 -1.14
CA PRO A 96 13.87 -14.88 -1.92
C PRO A 96 13.22 -14.40 -3.23
N GLN A 97 11.95 -14.69 -3.50
CA GLN A 97 11.27 -14.38 -4.77
C GLN A 97 9.91 -13.70 -4.55
N CYS A 98 9.72 -12.54 -5.17
CA CYS A 98 8.37 -12.02 -5.41
C CYS A 98 7.78 -12.80 -6.58
N LEU A 99 6.81 -13.66 -6.28
CA LEU A 99 6.14 -14.49 -7.28
C LEU A 99 5.28 -13.57 -8.14
N ARG A 100 5.63 -13.45 -9.43
CA ARG A 100 4.85 -12.71 -10.43
C ARG A 100 3.66 -13.57 -10.85
N PRO A 101 2.40 -13.21 -10.55
CA PRO A 101 1.26 -13.76 -11.26
C PRO A 101 1.21 -13.02 -12.60
N SER A 102 1.58 -13.68 -13.68
CA SER A 102 2.05 -13.08 -14.93
C SER A 102 1.18 -12.01 -15.63
N ASP A 103 -0.10 -11.76 -15.31
CA ASP A 103 -1.00 -11.02 -16.23
C ASP A 103 -2.23 -10.33 -15.58
N VAL A 104 -2.12 -9.70 -14.40
CA VAL A 104 -3.22 -8.84 -13.90
C VAL A 104 -2.68 -7.62 -13.15
N HIS A 105 -2.46 -6.51 -13.86
CA HIS A 105 -2.15 -5.17 -13.30
C HIS A 105 -0.98 -5.12 -12.30
N GLY A 106 0.23 -5.42 -12.77
CA GLY A 106 1.42 -5.52 -11.92
C GLY A 106 1.75 -4.24 -11.15
N CYS A 107 1.80 -4.35 -9.82
CA CYS A 107 3.06 -4.22 -9.09
C CYS A 107 3.77 -5.60 -9.07
#